data_AF-K1QI83-F1
#
_entry.id   AF-K1QI83-F1
#
_cell.length_a   1.000
_cell.length_b   1.000
_cell.length_c   1.000
_cell.angle_alpha   90.00
_cell.angle_beta   90.00
_cell.angle_gamma   90.00
#
_symmetry.space_group_name_H-M   'P 1'
#
loop_
_entity.id
_entity.type
_entity.pdbx_description
1 polymer ?
#
loop_
_entity_poly.entity_id
_entity_poly.type
_entity_poly.pdbx_seq_one_letter_code
_entity_poly.pdbx_strand_id
1 'polypeptide(L)'
;METFASIAVVVSLWVSGVLAGSGRIAEHACTTLSCGSNQFLDITYAFYGIQYWCDASNEVGILDSRCYRKQSCQICATNSWYGDPCPGTSKYLWYNYDCINIVVDGAWGDWTSWGGCSTTCGGGRQSRSRICDNPRPANGGKTCSGSSADFQDCNTAACPTAAPGQYLQLCPSGYFTCQSGSMSCIQNEFQCDCSADCDDGSDEDATYAGCTNTLECLAKAGADANFDP
;
A
#
# COMPACT_ATOMS: atom_id res chain seq x y z
N MET A 1 -23.96 -28.66 -55.56
CA MET A 1 -22.61 -28.78 -54.96
C MET A 1 -22.67 -28.01 -53.67
N GLU A 2 -23.08 -28.69 -52.60
CA GLU A 2 -23.32 -28.04 -51.32
C GLU A 2 -22.02 -28.00 -50.51
N THR A 3 -21.66 -26.79 -50.11
CA THR A 3 -20.54 -26.49 -49.23
C THR A 3 -20.81 -27.09 -47.86
N PHE A 4 -20.14 -28.18 -47.51
CA PHE A 4 -20.13 -28.67 -46.13
C PHE A 4 -19.34 -27.67 -45.27
N ALA A 5 -20.05 -26.75 -44.63
CA ALA A 5 -19.53 -26.03 -43.48
C ALA A 5 -19.30 -27.07 -42.37
N SER A 6 -18.05 -27.50 -42.17
CA SER A 6 -17.69 -28.37 -41.04
C SER A 6 -17.88 -27.60 -39.74
N ILE A 7 -18.99 -27.88 -39.06
CA ILE A 7 -19.31 -27.35 -37.73
C ILE A 7 -18.31 -27.96 -36.75
N ALA A 8 -17.37 -27.16 -36.25
CA ALA A 8 -16.64 -27.50 -35.03
C ALA A 8 -17.66 -27.52 -33.88
N VAL A 9 -18.08 -28.72 -33.45
CA VAL A 9 -18.96 -28.85 -32.29
C VAL A 9 -18.10 -28.63 -31.04
N VAL A 10 -18.04 -27.38 -30.59
CA VAL A 10 -17.48 -27.05 -29.28
C VAL A 10 -18.54 -27.43 -28.24
N VAL A 11 -18.37 -28.57 -27.58
CA VAL A 11 -19.22 -28.93 -26.44
C VAL A 11 -18.64 -28.25 -25.22
N SER A 12 -19.22 -27.10 -24.83
CA SER A 12 -18.88 -26.44 -23.57
C SER A 12 -19.57 -27.19 -22.43
N LEU A 13 -18.80 -27.82 -21.55
CA LEU A 13 -19.31 -28.47 -20.33
C LEU A 13 -18.94 -27.59 -19.14
N TRP A 14 -19.96 -27.08 -18.45
CA TRP A 14 -19.79 -26.37 -17.19
C TRP A 14 -19.58 -27.37 -16.06
N VAL A 15 -18.32 -27.69 -15.75
CA VAL A 15 -17.97 -28.52 -14.60
C VAL A 15 -17.16 -27.67 -13.62
N SER A 16 -17.68 -27.49 -12.41
CA SER A 16 -16.94 -26.90 -11.27
C SER A 16 -16.32 -25.51 -11.50
N GLY A 17 -16.99 -24.63 -12.25
CA GLY A 17 -16.54 -23.23 -12.41
C GLY A 17 -15.40 -23.02 -13.42
N VAL A 18 -14.99 -24.06 -14.14
CA VAL A 18 -14.07 -23.98 -15.28
C VAL A 18 -14.90 -24.15 -16.56
N LEU A 19 -14.80 -23.20 -17.48
CA LEU A 19 -15.33 -23.37 -18.84
C LEU A 19 -14.39 -24.35 -19.55
N ALA A 20 -14.76 -25.63 -19.59
CA ALA A 20 -14.05 -26.67 -20.31
C ALA A 20 -14.74 -26.94 -21.66
N GLY A 21 -13.95 -27.07 -22.72
CA GLY A 21 -14.45 -27.35 -24.06
C GLY A 21 -13.67 -28.46 -24.74
N SER A 22 -14.37 -29.26 -25.53
CA SER A 22 -13.76 -30.24 -26.42
C SER A 22 -14.33 -30.09 -27.83
N GLY A 23 -13.55 -30.50 -28.83
CA GLY A 23 -13.99 -30.41 -30.22
C GLY A 23 -13.12 -31.19 -31.18
N ARG A 24 -13.63 -31.38 -32.39
CA ARG A 24 -12.91 -31.98 -33.51
C ARG A 24 -12.87 -31.03 -34.69
N ILE A 25 -11.73 -30.98 -35.37
CA ILE A 25 -11.50 -30.14 -36.55
C ILE A 25 -11.02 -31.04 -37.67
N ALA A 26 -11.71 -31.01 -38.81
CA ALA A 26 -11.28 -31.73 -40.00
C ALA A 26 -9.94 -31.17 -40.52
N GLU A 27 -9.15 -32.02 -41.17
CA GLU A 27 -7.92 -31.59 -41.84
C GLU A 27 -8.18 -30.40 -42.78
N HIS A 28 -7.25 -29.44 -42.79
CA HIS A 28 -7.33 -28.15 -43.48
C HIS A 28 -8.36 -27.14 -42.95
N ALA A 29 -9.01 -27.41 -41.81
CA ALA A 29 -9.89 -26.44 -41.15
C ALA A 29 -9.23 -25.81 -39.90
N CYS A 30 -9.81 -24.69 -39.48
CA CYS A 30 -9.42 -23.98 -38.26
C CYS A 30 -10.67 -23.66 -37.42
N THR A 31 -10.48 -23.49 -36.13
CA THR A 31 -11.50 -22.92 -35.23
C THR A 31 -10.85 -21.95 -34.25
N THR A 32 -11.65 -21.08 -33.66
CA THR A 32 -11.19 -20.12 -32.65
C THR A 32 -11.68 -20.58 -31.28
N LEU A 33 -10.73 -20.78 -30.36
CA LEU A 33 -11.02 -20.99 -28.95
C LEU A 33 -11.08 -19.63 -28.27
N SER A 34 -11.98 -19.49 -27.31
CA SER A 34 -12.15 -18.26 -26.52
C SER A 34 -12.60 -18.59 -25.11
N CYS A 35 -12.01 -17.91 -24.14
CA CYS A 35 -12.39 -17.94 -22.74
C CYS A 35 -13.07 -16.64 -22.32
N GLY A 36 -13.75 -16.65 -21.17
CA GLY A 36 -14.37 -15.47 -20.58
C GLY A 36 -13.37 -14.42 -20.08
N SER A 37 -13.88 -13.31 -19.58
CA SER A 37 -13.06 -12.24 -18.99
C SER A 37 -12.19 -12.78 -17.84
N ASN A 38 -10.89 -12.45 -17.86
CA ASN A 38 -9.86 -12.91 -16.90
C ASN A 38 -9.53 -14.41 -16.89
N GLN A 39 -10.05 -15.17 -17.87
CA GLN A 39 -9.67 -16.55 -18.09
C GLN A 39 -8.70 -16.69 -19.27
N PHE A 40 -7.91 -17.74 -19.25
CA PHE A 40 -6.90 -18.02 -20.25
C PHE A 40 -7.02 -19.47 -20.73
N LEU A 41 -6.73 -19.69 -22.01
CA LEU A 41 -6.74 -21.01 -22.62
C LEU A 41 -5.59 -21.86 -22.06
N ASP A 42 -5.95 -23.08 -21.65
CA ASP A 42 -5.06 -24.15 -21.25
C ASP A 42 -5.42 -25.42 -22.04
N ILE A 43 -4.52 -25.91 -22.89
CA ILE A 43 -4.80 -27.07 -23.74
C ILE A 43 -4.47 -28.34 -22.96
N THR A 44 -5.50 -29.06 -22.53
CA THR A 44 -5.32 -30.24 -21.67
C THR A 44 -5.10 -31.53 -22.46
N TYR A 45 -5.49 -31.55 -23.73
CA TYR A 45 -5.30 -32.70 -24.62
C TYR A 45 -5.37 -32.28 -26.09
N ALA A 46 -4.54 -32.92 -26.93
CA ALA A 46 -4.59 -32.76 -28.37
C ALA A 46 -4.10 -34.03 -29.07
N PHE A 47 -4.72 -34.35 -30.20
CA PHE A 47 -4.42 -35.51 -31.05
C PHE A 47 -4.66 -35.12 -32.51
N TYR A 48 -3.66 -35.23 -33.38
CA TYR A 48 -3.79 -34.94 -34.80
C TYR A 48 -3.55 -36.19 -35.64
N GLY A 49 -4.64 -36.80 -36.09
CA GLY A 49 -4.56 -38.12 -36.67
C GLY A 49 -5.92 -38.76 -36.90
N ILE A 50 -5.95 -40.09 -36.91
CA ILE A 50 -7.20 -40.86 -36.96
C ILE A 50 -7.21 -42.05 -35.99
N GLN A 51 -6.05 -42.62 -35.68
CA GLN A 51 -5.88 -43.80 -34.83
C GLN A 51 -4.46 -43.83 -34.23
N TYR A 52 -4.19 -44.76 -33.30
CA TYR A 52 -2.90 -44.81 -32.58
C TYR A 52 -1.64 -44.92 -33.47
N TRP A 53 -1.75 -45.48 -34.68
CA TRP A 53 -0.64 -45.62 -35.63
C TRP A 53 -0.50 -44.40 -36.55
N CYS A 54 -1.49 -43.52 -36.57
CA CYS A 54 -1.48 -42.23 -37.26
C CYS A 54 -1.84 -41.15 -36.25
N ASP A 55 -0.81 -40.75 -35.52
CA ASP A 55 -0.84 -39.76 -34.45
C ASP A 55 0.43 -38.90 -34.58
N ALA A 56 0.32 -37.58 -34.44
CA ALA A 56 1.51 -36.75 -34.37
C ALA A 56 2.10 -36.85 -32.94
N SER A 57 3.29 -36.28 -32.73
CA SER A 57 4.09 -36.60 -31.54
C SER A 57 4.18 -35.46 -30.51
N ASN A 58 3.52 -34.32 -30.74
CA ASN A 58 3.69 -33.12 -29.88
C ASN A 58 2.57 -32.06 -30.06
N GLU A 59 1.34 -32.49 -30.24
CA GLU A 59 0.21 -31.62 -30.58
C GLU A 59 -0.09 -30.62 -29.49
N VAL A 60 -0.05 -31.06 -28.22
CA VAL A 60 -0.25 -30.19 -27.06
C VAL A 60 0.83 -29.11 -27.02
N GLY A 61 2.11 -29.48 -27.14
CA GLY A 61 3.21 -28.50 -27.13
C GLY A 61 3.13 -27.51 -28.28
N ILE A 62 2.70 -27.95 -29.47
CA ILE A 62 2.47 -27.07 -30.63
C ILE A 62 1.34 -26.08 -30.35
N LEU A 63 0.23 -26.54 -29.77
CA LEU A 63 -0.89 -25.68 -29.42
C LEU A 63 -0.56 -24.73 -28.28
N ASP A 64 0.11 -25.19 -27.23
CA ASP A 64 0.53 -24.36 -26.09
C ASP A 64 1.47 -23.24 -26.53
N SER A 65 2.45 -23.54 -27.38
CA SER A 65 3.36 -22.50 -27.91
C SER A 65 2.63 -21.35 -28.61
N ARG A 66 1.39 -21.59 -29.09
CA ARG A 66 0.57 -20.62 -29.81
C ARG A 66 -0.53 -20.01 -28.94
N CYS A 67 -1.10 -20.78 -28.03
CA CYS A 67 -2.35 -20.48 -27.33
C CYS A 67 -2.21 -20.31 -25.81
N TYR A 68 -1.10 -20.74 -25.21
CA TYR A 68 -0.89 -20.65 -23.76
C TYR A 68 -0.98 -19.20 -23.29
N ARG A 69 -1.76 -18.96 -22.22
CA ARG A 69 -2.03 -17.64 -21.64
C ARG A 69 -2.64 -16.62 -22.60
N LYS A 70 -3.39 -17.07 -23.61
CA LYS A 70 -4.24 -16.19 -24.43
C LYS A 70 -5.71 -16.34 -24.07
N GLN A 71 -6.46 -15.25 -24.13
CA GLN A 71 -7.91 -15.26 -23.93
C GLN A 71 -8.65 -15.84 -25.15
N SER A 72 -8.06 -15.68 -26.34
CA SER A 72 -8.55 -16.29 -27.57
C SER A 72 -7.39 -16.69 -28.47
N CYS A 73 -7.52 -17.84 -29.14
CA CYS A 73 -6.51 -18.39 -30.02
C CYS A 73 -7.17 -19.19 -31.15
N GLN A 74 -6.70 -18.98 -32.39
CA GLN A 74 -7.10 -19.83 -33.51
C GLN A 74 -6.21 -21.07 -33.55
N ILE A 75 -6.82 -22.24 -33.65
CA ILE A 75 -6.16 -23.53 -33.83
C ILE A 75 -6.54 -24.14 -35.17
N CYS A 76 -5.60 -24.79 -35.85
CA CYS A 76 -5.78 -25.28 -37.22
C CYS A 76 -5.26 -26.71 -37.35
N ALA A 77 -6.07 -27.59 -37.94
CA ALA A 77 -5.75 -28.99 -38.19
C ALA A 77 -4.99 -29.15 -39.52
N THR A 78 -3.69 -28.85 -39.54
CA THR A 78 -2.89 -28.87 -40.78
C THR A 78 -1.55 -29.59 -40.61
N ASN A 79 -1.08 -30.22 -41.68
CA ASN A 79 0.27 -30.83 -41.74
C ASN A 79 1.39 -29.80 -41.53
N SER A 80 1.14 -28.51 -41.82
CA SER A 80 2.10 -27.44 -41.54
C SER A 80 2.32 -27.21 -40.05
N TRP A 81 1.36 -27.57 -39.20
CA TRP A 81 1.47 -27.41 -37.76
C TRP A 81 2.02 -28.67 -37.10
N TYR A 82 1.52 -29.84 -37.50
CA TYR A 82 1.76 -31.11 -36.79
C TYR A 82 2.63 -32.10 -37.56
N GLY A 83 3.02 -31.79 -38.80
CA GLY A 83 3.57 -32.77 -39.74
C GLY A 83 2.47 -33.67 -40.33
N ASP A 84 2.86 -34.59 -41.21
CA ASP A 84 1.95 -35.59 -41.77
C ASP A 84 2.27 -36.99 -41.21
N PRO A 85 1.57 -37.44 -40.15
CA PRO A 85 1.84 -38.73 -39.51
C PRO A 85 1.39 -39.93 -40.36
N CYS A 86 0.44 -39.75 -41.29
CA CYS A 86 0.02 -40.80 -42.22
C CYS A 86 -0.38 -40.23 -43.59
N PRO A 87 0.58 -40.17 -44.55
CA PRO A 87 0.31 -39.66 -45.89
C PRO A 87 -0.80 -40.42 -46.62
N GLY A 88 -1.66 -39.68 -47.32
CA GLY A 88 -2.78 -40.24 -48.09
C GLY A 88 -4.01 -40.61 -47.27
N THR A 89 -3.99 -40.41 -45.96
CA THR A 89 -5.15 -40.61 -45.07
C THR A 89 -5.64 -39.27 -44.53
N SER A 90 -6.96 -39.07 -44.55
CA SER A 90 -7.59 -37.88 -43.97
C SER A 90 -7.53 -37.92 -42.45
N LYS A 91 -7.03 -36.84 -41.86
CA LYS A 91 -6.83 -36.70 -40.40
C LYS A 91 -7.86 -35.75 -39.79
N TYR A 92 -7.91 -35.71 -38.46
CA TYR A 92 -8.61 -34.67 -37.71
C TYR A 92 -7.82 -34.28 -36.47
N LEU A 93 -7.95 -33.03 -36.04
CA LEU A 93 -7.49 -32.59 -34.74
C LEU A 93 -8.62 -32.82 -33.73
N TRP A 94 -8.38 -33.62 -32.71
CA TRP A 94 -9.24 -33.70 -31.52
C TRP A 94 -8.53 -33.01 -30.37
N TYR A 95 -9.24 -32.13 -29.66
CA TYR A 95 -8.67 -31.32 -28.60
C TYR A 95 -9.63 -31.20 -27.41
N ASN A 96 -9.03 -31.02 -26.23
CA ASN A 96 -9.69 -30.55 -25.02
C ASN A 96 -8.95 -29.31 -24.52
N TYR A 97 -9.69 -28.34 -24.00
CA TYR A 97 -9.12 -27.16 -23.37
C TYR A 97 -9.95 -26.75 -22.16
N ASP A 98 -9.27 -26.11 -21.23
CA ASP A 98 -9.87 -25.48 -20.06
C ASP A 98 -9.64 -23.98 -20.12
N CYS A 99 -10.59 -23.23 -19.56
CA CYS A 99 -10.45 -21.81 -19.31
C CYS A 99 -10.07 -21.60 -17.85
N ILE A 100 -8.76 -21.46 -17.62
CA ILE A 100 -8.21 -21.29 -16.27
C ILE A 100 -8.14 -19.81 -15.91
N ASN A 101 -8.43 -19.51 -14.64
CA ASN A 101 -8.12 -18.21 -14.06
C ASN A 101 -6.64 -18.22 -13.66
N ILE A 102 -5.82 -17.29 -14.17
CA ILE A 102 -4.44 -17.16 -13.67
C ILE A 102 -4.51 -16.55 -12.28
N VAL A 103 -4.34 -17.40 -11.27
CA VAL A 103 -4.21 -16.98 -9.88
C VAL A 103 -2.90 -16.22 -9.75
N VAL A 104 -2.98 -14.95 -9.34
CA VAL A 104 -1.80 -14.14 -9.05
C VAL A 104 -1.80 -13.87 -7.56
N ASP A 105 -0.89 -14.52 -6.85
CA ASP A 105 -0.66 -14.22 -5.43
C ASP A 105 0.00 -12.83 -5.31
N GLY A 106 -0.43 -12.07 -4.30
CA GLY A 106 0.14 -10.77 -4.02
C GLY A 106 1.54 -10.87 -3.47
N ALA A 107 2.41 -9.97 -3.93
CA ALA A 107 3.68 -9.72 -3.26
C ALA A 107 3.84 -8.24 -2.89
N TRP A 108 4.60 -8.05 -1.82
CA TRP A 108 4.87 -6.73 -1.28
C TRP A 108 5.68 -5.93 -2.30
N GLY A 109 5.22 -4.72 -2.58
CA GLY A 109 6.06 -3.66 -3.12
C GLY A 109 7.13 -3.24 -2.12
N ASP A 110 8.06 -2.42 -2.59
CA ASP A 110 9.12 -1.90 -1.75
C ASP A 110 8.56 -1.07 -0.59
N TRP A 111 9.31 -1.06 0.51
CA TRP A 111 9.03 -0.14 1.60
C TRP A 111 9.25 1.30 1.14
N THR A 112 8.33 2.18 1.55
CA THR A 112 8.58 3.62 1.54
C THR A 112 9.79 3.95 2.43
N SER A 113 10.42 5.08 2.17
CA SER A 113 11.41 5.65 3.09
C SER A 113 10.77 5.88 4.46
N TRP A 114 11.58 5.81 5.52
CA TRP A 114 11.13 6.18 6.85
C TRP A 114 10.59 7.61 6.85
N GLY A 115 9.40 7.79 7.44
CA GLY A 115 8.85 9.10 7.72
C GLY A 115 9.65 9.85 8.78
N GLY A 116 9.25 11.09 9.07
CA GLY A 116 9.85 11.88 10.13
C GLY A 116 9.68 11.23 11.51
N CYS A 117 10.65 11.47 12.40
CA CYS A 117 10.53 11.09 13.80
C CYS A 117 9.49 11.98 14.50
N SER A 118 8.67 11.39 15.38
CA SER A 118 7.64 12.12 16.13
C SER A 118 8.20 13.19 17.08
N THR A 119 9.44 13.04 17.52
CA THR A 119 10.14 13.99 18.39
C THR A 119 11.54 14.24 17.83
N THR A 120 12.18 15.34 18.22
CA THR A 120 13.55 15.67 17.83
C THR A 120 14.60 15.22 18.86
N CYS A 121 14.18 14.92 20.08
CA CYS A 121 15.00 14.40 21.17
C CYS A 121 14.10 13.66 22.19
N GLY A 122 14.72 12.97 23.15
CA GLY A 122 14.02 12.30 24.25
C GLY A 122 13.32 11.00 23.87
N GLY A 123 13.57 10.49 22.67
CA GLY A 123 12.91 9.30 22.11
C GLY A 123 11.62 9.64 21.38
N GLY A 124 11.53 9.19 20.14
CA GLY A 124 10.35 9.29 19.30
C GLY A 124 10.17 8.02 18.47
N ARG A 125 9.13 8.01 17.63
CA ARG A 125 8.85 6.90 16.74
C ARG A 125 8.70 7.42 15.31
N GLN A 126 9.22 6.66 14.36
CA GLN A 126 9.02 6.88 12.94
C GLN A 126 8.38 5.64 12.33
N SER A 127 7.69 5.82 11.21
CA SER A 127 6.98 4.76 10.53
C SER A 127 7.35 4.71 9.05
N ARG A 128 7.15 3.53 8.46
CA ARG A 128 7.16 3.33 7.01
C ARG A 128 6.04 2.38 6.63
N SER A 129 5.64 2.43 5.38
CA SER A 129 4.60 1.57 4.82
C SER A 129 5.02 0.92 3.51
N ARG A 130 4.34 -0.15 3.14
CA ARG A 130 4.44 -0.85 1.85
C ARG A 130 3.06 -1.27 1.38
N ILE A 131 2.92 -1.50 0.08
CA ILE A 131 1.65 -1.87 -0.55
C ILE A 131 1.78 -3.27 -1.15
N CYS A 132 0.68 -4.03 -1.15
CA CYS A 132 0.62 -5.37 -1.74
C CYS A 132 0.22 -5.29 -3.21
N ASP A 133 1.12 -4.78 -4.05
CA ASP A 133 0.85 -4.46 -5.45
C ASP A 133 1.95 -4.88 -6.44
N ASN A 134 2.99 -5.59 -5.98
CA ASN A 134 4.11 -6.00 -6.82
C ASN A 134 4.37 -7.53 -6.84
N PRO A 135 3.45 -8.35 -7.41
CA PRO A 135 2.22 -7.95 -8.11
C PRO A 135 1.00 -7.84 -7.19
N ARG A 136 -0.07 -7.19 -7.66
CA ARG A 136 -1.34 -7.13 -6.94
C ARG A 136 -2.04 -8.50 -7.00
N PRO A 137 -2.62 -8.99 -5.87
CA PRO A 137 -3.43 -10.20 -5.89
C PRO A 137 -4.55 -10.11 -6.93
N ALA A 138 -4.72 -11.15 -7.73
CA ALA A 138 -5.78 -11.24 -8.73
C ALA A 138 -6.35 -12.64 -8.85
N ASN A 139 -7.59 -12.73 -9.34
CA ASN A 139 -8.28 -13.98 -9.68
C ASN A 139 -8.30 -15.03 -8.54
N GLY A 140 -8.52 -14.58 -7.30
CA GLY A 140 -8.54 -15.45 -6.12
C GLY A 140 -7.17 -15.75 -5.51
N GLY A 141 -6.11 -15.09 -5.99
CA GLY A 141 -4.78 -15.18 -5.38
C GLY A 141 -4.72 -14.63 -3.97
N LYS A 142 -3.74 -15.10 -3.20
CA LYS A 142 -3.58 -14.76 -1.78
C LYS A 142 -3.13 -13.32 -1.62
N THR A 143 -3.58 -12.69 -0.54
CA THR A 143 -3.05 -11.39 -0.12
C THR A 143 -1.66 -11.54 0.50
N CYS A 144 -0.90 -10.46 0.53
CA CYS A 144 0.43 -10.46 1.12
C CYS A 144 0.35 -10.74 2.63
N SER A 145 1.19 -11.66 3.10
CA SER A 145 1.29 -12.00 4.51
C SER A 145 2.22 -11.04 5.25
N GLY A 146 1.85 -10.65 6.47
CA GLY A 146 2.61 -9.73 7.32
C GLY A 146 2.04 -8.31 7.36
N SER A 147 2.72 -7.41 8.08
CA SER A 147 2.26 -6.03 8.25
C SER A 147 2.57 -5.17 7.01
N SER A 148 1.65 -4.28 6.66
CA SER A 148 1.85 -3.20 5.67
C SER A 148 2.54 -1.97 6.27
N ALA A 149 2.68 -1.91 7.59
CA ALA A 149 3.31 -0.82 8.32
C ALA A 149 4.40 -1.35 9.25
N ASP A 150 5.46 -0.57 9.40
CA ASP A 150 6.58 -0.86 10.27
C ASP A 150 6.94 0.40 11.08
N PHE A 151 7.42 0.21 12.30
CA PHE A 151 7.72 1.27 13.24
C PHE A 151 9.07 1.01 13.90
N GLN A 152 9.85 2.07 14.07
CA GLN A 152 11.08 2.00 14.85
C GLN A 152 11.26 3.25 15.70
N ASP A 153 12.02 3.10 16.78
CA ASP A 153 12.39 4.22 17.63
C ASP A 153 13.44 5.08 16.92
N CYS A 154 13.40 6.37 17.21
CA CYS A 154 14.30 7.38 16.65
C CYS A 154 14.56 8.47 17.69
N ASN A 155 15.60 9.27 17.46
CA ASN A 155 15.95 10.42 18.31
C ASN A 155 16.00 10.11 19.81
N THR A 156 16.59 8.97 20.18
CA THR A 156 16.68 8.45 21.56
C THR A 156 17.68 9.21 22.44
N ALA A 157 18.44 10.14 21.88
CA ALA A 157 19.31 11.01 22.65
C ALA A 157 18.48 11.88 23.62
N ALA A 158 18.95 12.03 24.85
CA ALA A 158 18.30 12.91 25.82
C ALA A 158 18.15 14.33 25.26
N CYS A 159 17.03 14.98 25.58
CA CYS A 159 16.86 16.38 25.24
C CYS A 159 17.89 17.23 25.99
N PRO A 160 18.38 18.32 25.38
CA PRO A 160 19.23 19.27 26.08
C PRO A 160 18.50 19.74 27.36
N THR A 161 19.08 19.44 28.52
CA THR A 161 18.62 20.05 29.76
C THR A 161 19.17 21.47 29.81
N ALA A 162 18.33 22.43 30.17
CA ALA A 162 18.79 23.78 30.44
C ALA A 162 19.95 23.73 31.44
N ALA A 163 21.01 24.51 31.21
CA ALA A 163 22.12 24.61 32.14
C ALA A 163 21.61 25.00 33.53
N PRO A 164 22.21 24.49 34.64
CA PRO A 164 21.84 24.93 35.98
C PRO A 164 21.89 26.46 36.06
N GLY A 165 20.75 27.10 36.34
CA GLY A 165 20.63 28.55 36.39
C GLY A 165 20.04 29.24 35.15
N GLN A 166 19.56 28.50 34.13
CA GLN A 166 18.70 29.09 33.10
C GLN A 166 17.30 28.46 33.13
N TYR A 167 16.43 29.03 33.97
CA TYR A 167 15.00 28.89 33.75
C TYR A 167 14.59 29.93 32.72
N LEU A 168 14.50 29.52 31.45
CA LEU A 168 13.89 30.37 30.43
C LEU A 168 12.39 30.03 30.39
N GLN A 169 11.64 30.47 31.40
CA GLN A 169 10.19 30.54 31.24
C GLN A 169 9.88 31.76 30.38
N LEU A 170 9.90 31.51 29.07
CA LEU A 170 9.49 32.45 28.04
C LEU A 170 7.97 32.61 28.12
N CYS A 171 7.52 33.63 28.83
CA CYS A 171 6.17 34.12 28.60
C CYS A 171 6.08 34.62 27.13
N PRO A 172 4.91 34.52 26.49
CA PRO A 172 4.69 35.08 25.15
C PRO A 172 5.03 36.57 25.09
N SER A 173 5.25 37.13 23.90
CA SER A 173 5.48 38.57 23.74
C SER A 173 4.35 39.38 24.40
N GLY A 174 4.71 40.32 25.27
CA GLY A 174 3.76 41.13 26.04
C GLY A 174 3.58 40.72 27.51
N TYR A 175 4.31 39.71 27.97
CA TYR A 175 4.22 39.19 29.34
C TYR A 175 5.58 39.21 30.05
N PHE A 176 5.53 39.45 31.36
CA PHE A 176 6.65 39.42 32.30
C PHE A 176 6.67 38.07 33.05
N THR A 177 7.86 37.55 33.33
CA THR A 177 8.06 36.25 33.96
C THR A 177 8.32 36.41 35.46
N CYS A 178 7.43 35.92 36.31
CA CYS A 178 7.63 35.88 37.77
C CYS A 178 8.83 34.99 38.14
N GLN A 179 9.54 35.35 39.21
CA GLN A 179 10.76 34.63 39.63
C GLN A 179 10.45 33.24 40.19
N SER A 180 9.32 33.09 40.88
CA SER A 180 8.83 31.87 41.52
C SER A 180 7.34 31.97 41.84
N GLY A 181 6.73 30.86 42.28
CA GLY A 181 5.31 30.81 42.63
C GLY A 181 4.47 29.98 41.67
N SER A 182 3.15 29.98 41.91
CA SER A 182 2.16 29.29 41.07
C SER A 182 1.84 30.09 39.81
N MET A 183 1.84 31.42 39.93
CA MET A 183 1.71 32.32 38.79
C MET A 183 3.08 32.52 38.13
N SER A 184 3.17 32.19 36.84
CA SER A 184 4.45 32.22 36.13
C SER A 184 4.58 33.37 35.12
N CYS A 185 3.47 33.98 34.70
CA CYS A 185 3.43 35.04 33.71
C CYS A 185 2.35 36.06 34.05
N ILE A 186 2.71 37.34 34.08
CA ILE A 186 1.78 38.48 34.17
C ILE A 186 1.90 39.34 32.91
N GLN A 187 0.93 40.19 32.59
CA GLN A 187 1.08 41.11 31.47
C GLN A 187 2.12 42.20 31.82
N ASN A 188 2.87 42.70 30.83
CA ASN A 188 3.89 43.72 31.06
C ASN A 188 3.35 45.03 31.67
N GLU A 189 2.05 45.29 31.55
CA GLU A 189 1.41 46.46 32.16
C GLU A 189 1.34 46.40 33.69
N PHE A 190 1.44 45.19 34.25
CA PHE A 190 1.45 44.92 35.69
C PHE A 190 2.87 44.82 36.26
N GLN A 191 3.89 45.16 35.47
CA GLN A 191 5.26 45.23 35.96
C GLN A 191 5.52 46.63 36.53
N CYS A 192 6.01 46.70 37.77
CA CYS A 192 6.32 47.96 38.46
C CYS A 192 5.11 48.90 38.60
N ASP A 193 3.91 48.38 38.86
CA ASP A 193 2.68 49.16 39.05
C ASP A 193 2.31 49.39 40.54
N CYS A 194 3.13 48.83 41.44
CA CYS A 194 2.99 48.79 42.90
C CYS A 194 1.88 47.87 43.41
N SER A 195 1.44 46.90 42.62
CA SER A 195 0.55 45.80 43.00
C SER A 195 1.33 44.50 43.03
N ALA A 196 0.95 43.57 43.89
CA ALA A 196 1.58 42.24 43.93
C ALA A 196 0.82 41.32 42.96
N ASP A 197 1.22 41.31 41.69
CA ASP A 197 0.65 40.46 40.64
C ASP A 197 1.43 39.15 40.49
N CYS A 198 2.72 39.15 40.78
CA CYS A 198 3.44 37.92 41.06
C CYS A 198 3.21 37.46 42.51
N ASP A 199 2.95 36.16 42.70
CA ASP A 199 2.74 35.54 44.02
C ASP A 199 3.93 35.78 44.98
N ASP A 200 5.12 35.98 44.43
CA ASP A 200 6.37 36.22 45.14
C ASP A 200 6.81 37.69 45.17
N GLY A 201 6.02 38.61 44.59
CA GLY A 201 6.30 40.05 44.52
C GLY A 201 7.48 40.42 43.63
N SER A 202 7.93 39.50 42.77
CA SER A 202 9.10 39.70 41.91
C SER A 202 8.88 40.76 40.83
N ASP A 203 7.64 41.02 40.44
CA ASP A 203 7.18 42.08 39.55
C ASP A 203 7.41 43.50 40.07
N GLU A 204 7.57 43.67 41.38
CA GLU A 204 7.83 44.96 42.03
C GLU A 204 9.27 45.07 42.56
N ASP A 205 10.10 44.05 42.36
CA ASP A 205 11.44 44.01 42.92
C ASP A 205 12.45 44.80 42.05
N ALA A 206 13.22 45.67 42.70
CA ALA A 206 14.24 46.49 42.02
C ALA A 206 15.39 45.65 41.42
N THR A 207 15.68 44.49 42.00
CA THR A 207 16.79 43.62 41.59
C THR A 207 16.38 42.59 40.55
N TYR A 208 15.11 42.21 40.49
CA TYR A 208 14.56 41.26 39.54
C TYR A 208 13.79 41.92 38.39
N ALA A 209 12.69 42.65 38.67
CA ALA A 209 11.91 43.37 37.66
C ALA A 209 12.57 44.69 37.21
N GLY A 210 13.58 45.19 37.94
CA GLY A 210 14.29 46.42 37.58
C GLY A 210 13.48 47.70 37.85
N CYS A 211 12.51 47.63 38.76
CA CYS A 211 11.63 48.75 39.09
C CYS A 211 12.40 49.89 39.76
N THR A 212 12.19 51.12 39.27
CA THR A 212 12.80 52.34 39.83
C THR A 212 11.89 53.06 40.83
N ASN A 213 10.62 52.67 40.87
CA ASN A 213 9.58 53.24 41.72
C ASN A 213 9.36 52.45 43.02
N THR A 214 10.27 51.54 43.39
CA THR A 214 10.14 50.73 44.61
C THR A 214 9.95 51.56 45.88
N LEU A 215 10.57 52.74 45.97
CA LEU A 215 10.37 53.68 47.07
C LEU A 215 8.94 54.26 47.11
N GLU A 216 8.34 54.47 45.94
CA GLU A 216 6.95 54.93 45.79
C GLU A 216 5.96 53.80 46.11
N CYS A 217 6.28 52.57 45.71
CA CYS A 217 5.47 51.39 46.01
C CYS A 217 5.47 51.06 47.51
N LEU A 218 6.61 51.20 48.20
CA LEU A 218 6.68 51.11 49.66
C LEU A 218 5.80 52.17 50.35
N ALA A 219 5.73 53.38 49.80
CA ALA A 219 4.87 54.44 50.32
C ALA A 219 3.37 54.13 50.10
N LYS A 220 3.00 53.48 48.98
CA LYS A 220 1.63 53.00 48.73
C LYS A 220 1.23 51.83 49.63
N ALA A 221 2.12 50.86 49.84
CA ALA A 221 1.88 49.75 50.77
C ALA A 221 1.66 50.24 52.21
N GLY A 222 2.33 51.33 52.60
CA GLY A 222 2.10 52.01 53.88
C GLY A 222 0.81 52.83 53.96
N ALA A 223 0.24 53.23 52.82
CA ALA A 223 -1.01 53.99 52.74
C ALA A 223 -2.26 53.09 52.75
N ASP A 224 -2.15 51.85 52.26
CA ASP A 224 -3.23 50.85 52.28
C ASP A 224 -3.42 50.18 53.66
N ALA A 225 -2.48 50.38 54.58
CA ALA A 225 -2.60 49.93 55.97
C ALA A 225 -3.59 50.77 56.81
N ASN A 226 -4.32 51.73 56.21
CA ASN A 226 -5.20 52.68 56.90
C ASN A 226 -6.54 52.95 56.18
N PHE A 227 -7.14 51.93 55.57
CA PHE A 227 -8.59 51.88 55.31
C PHE A 227 -9.23 50.77 56.17
N ASP A 228 -9.61 51.21 57.38
CA ASP A 228 -10.42 50.63 58.47
C ASP A 228 -11.78 50.06 57.99
N PRO A 229 -12.62 49.29 58.75
CA PRO A 229 -12.50 48.58 60.04
C PRO A 229 -12.86 47.06 60.00
#